data_AF-B2TR11-F1
#
_entry.id   AF-B2TR11-F1
#
_cell.length_a   1.000
_cell.length_b   1.000
_cell.length_c   1.000
_cell.angle_alpha   90.00
_cell.angle_beta   90.00
_cell.angle_gamma   90.00
#
_symmetry.space_group_name_H-M   'P 1'
#
loop_
_entity.id
_entity.type
_entity.pdbx_description
1 polymer ?
#
loop_
_entity_poly.entity_id
_entity_poly.type
_entity_poly.pdbx_seq_one_letter_code
_entity_poly.pdbx_strand_id
1 'polypeptide(L)'
;MKILLFLVFIIVVSGSLLFLIYNYENKISLVKKQLIASQEQFYKLKEKYNQLNSLKNNPSIMFLDLTEHTGLLTKDSMVYLSPNELAPTLQKLDISMEVYILDKALCEKIVWYYVSLPIDTNINSRGWVKEDSFSNFLDRSSYTEIIKC
;
A
#
# COMPACT_ATOMS: atom_id res chain seq x y z
N MET A 1 41.54 33.75 58.78
CA MET A 1 40.29 34.00 58.02
C MET A 1 40.47 34.03 56.49
N LYS A 2 41.44 34.78 55.93
CA LYS A 2 41.59 34.91 54.46
C LYS A 2 41.83 33.58 53.70
N ILE A 3 42.69 32.69 54.21
CA ILE A 3 42.93 31.36 53.63
C ILE A 3 41.70 30.45 53.69
N LEU A 4 40.92 30.51 54.77
CA LEU A 4 39.70 29.71 54.92
C LEU A 4 38.63 30.14 53.90
N LEU A 5 38.46 31.45 53.69
CA LEU A 5 37.58 32.01 52.67
C LEU A 5 38.02 31.60 51.25
N PHE A 6 39.32 31.56 50.98
CA PHE A 6 39.86 31.11 49.71
C PHE A 6 39.58 29.62 49.44
N LEU A 7 39.72 28.76 50.45
CA LEU A 7 39.38 27.33 50.35
C LEU A 7 37.89 27.10 50.07
N VAL A 8 37.01 27.85 50.74
CA VAL A 8 35.55 27.78 50.51
C VAL A 8 35.21 28.21 49.08
N PHE A 9 35.88 29.24 48.56
CA PHE A 9 35.66 29.70 47.18
C PHE A 9 36.02 28.62 46.15
N ILE A 10 37.15 27.91 46.34
CA ILE A 10 37.55 26.81 45.45
C ILE A 10 36.50 25.69 45.41
N ILE A 11 35.93 25.34 46.58
CA ILE A 11 34.92 24.27 46.68
C ILE A 11 33.63 24.66 45.95
N VAL A 12 33.20 25.92 46.05
CA VAL A 12 31.99 26.40 45.36
C VAL A 12 32.21 26.42 43.84
N VAL A 13 33.37 26.88 43.38
CA VAL A 13 33.70 26.92 41.95
C VAL A 13 33.80 25.51 41.37
N SER A 14 34.49 24.59 42.04
CA SER A 14 34.60 23.20 41.55
C SER A 14 33.25 22.47 41.57
N GLY A 15 32.44 22.65 42.62
CA GLY A 15 31.10 22.07 42.71
C GLY A 15 30.15 22.57 41.62
N SER A 16 30.18 23.87 41.32
CA SER A 16 29.36 24.43 40.23
C SER A 16 29.80 23.95 38.85
N LEU A 17 31.10 23.80 38.60
CA LEU A 17 31.62 23.21 37.36
C LEU A 17 31.15 21.76 37.18
N LEU A 18 31.28 20.93 38.22
CA LEU A 18 30.84 19.53 38.18
C LEU A 18 29.34 19.41 37.94
N PHE A 19 28.54 20.25 38.60
CA PHE A 19 27.09 20.30 38.41
C PHE A 19 26.69 20.68 36.98
N LEU A 20 27.39 21.65 36.38
CA LEU A 20 27.16 22.03 34.99
C LEU A 20 27.49 20.87 34.04
N ILE A 21 28.67 20.26 34.19
CA ILE A 21 29.11 19.14 33.34
C ILE A 21 28.08 18.01 33.37
N TYR A 22 27.65 17.58 34.56
CA TYR A 22 26.66 16.51 34.72
C TYR A 22 25.33 16.82 34.03
N ASN A 23 24.82 18.05 34.15
CA ASN A 23 23.58 18.46 33.49
C ASN A 23 23.72 18.51 31.96
N TYR A 24 24.85 18.98 31.45
CA TYR A 24 25.10 19.02 30.01
C TYR A 24 25.23 17.62 29.42
N GLU A 25 25.94 16.70 30.07
CA GLU A 25 26.07 15.32 29.60
C GLU A 25 24.70 14.63 29.49
N ASN A 26 23.84 14.81 30.50
CA ASN A 26 22.48 14.27 30.48
C ASN A 26 21.64 14.84 29.34
N LYS A 27 21.70 16.16 29.11
CA LYS A 27 21.00 16.81 27.99
C LYS A 27 21.52 16.32 26.64
N ILE A 28 22.84 16.20 26.47
CA ILE A 28 23.46 15.71 25.24
C ILE A 28 23.02 14.27 24.95
N SER A 29 23.01 13.40 25.97
CA SER A 29 22.56 12.01 25.85
C SER A 29 21.09 11.93 25.39
N LEU A 30 20.23 12.77 25.98
CA LEU A 30 18.81 12.82 25.63
C LEU A 30 18.60 13.29 24.19
N VAL A 31 19.27 14.36 23.76
CA VAL A 31 19.20 14.87 22.38
C VAL A 31 19.72 13.84 21.38
N LYS A 32 20.83 13.15 21.68
CA LYS A 32 21.34 12.07 20.83
C LYS A 32 20.32 10.94 20.64
N LYS A 33 19.66 10.51 21.71
CA LYS A 33 18.61 9.48 21.64
C LYS A 33 17.43 9.93 20.78
N GLN A 34 16.97 11.17 20.96
CA GLN A 34 15.88 11.73 20.16
C GLN A 34 16.26 11.85 18.68
N LEU A 35 17.50 12.24 18.38
CA LEU A 35 17.99 12.35 17.01
C LEU A 35 17.99 10.97 16.31
N ILE A 36 18.49 9.93 16.98
CA ILE A 36 18.47 8.56 16.45
C ILE A 36 17.03 8.11 16.17
N ALA A 37 16.12 8.28 17.13
CA ALA A 37 14.72 7.89 16.96
C ALA A 37 14.04 8.65 15.81
N SER A 38 14.29 9.97 15.70
CA SER A 38 13.76 10.80 14.62
C SER A 38 14.32 10.38 13.26
N GLN A 39 15.62 10.06 13.20
CA GLN A 39 16.28 9.61 11.98
C GLN A 39 15.72 8.26 11.51
N GLU A 40 15.49 7.30 12.42
CA GLU A 40 14.84 6.03 12.09
C GLU A 40 13.42 6.24 11.54
N GLN A 41 12.63 7.11 12.17
CA GLN A 41 11.29 7.45 11.69
C GLN A 41 11.32 8.11 10.30
N PHE A 42 12.26 9.04 10.09
CA PHE A 42 12.47 9.69 8.81
C PHE A 42 12.84 8.67 7.71
N TYR A 43 13.76 7.74 7.97
CA TYR A 43 14.12 6.71 6.99
C TYR A 43 12.94 5.79 6.66
N LYS A 44 12.18 5.34 7.67
CA LYS A 44 10.95 4.56 7.46
C LYS A 44 9.94 5.31 6.59
N LEU A 45 9.77 6.61 6.81
CA LEU A 45 8.84 7.43 6.05
C LEU A 45 9.33 7.68 4.62
N LYS A 46 10.63 7.96 4.45
CA LYS A 46 11.28 8.15 3.16
C LYS A 46 11.21 6.89 2.30
N GLU A 47 11.38 5.72 2.90
CA GLU A 47 11.25 4.43 2.21
C GLU A 47 9.83 4.23 1.67
N LYS A 48 8.81 4.42 2.53
CA LYS A 48 7.40 4.39 2.11
C LYS A 48 7.09 5.40 1.02
N TYR A 49 7.60 6.62 1.14
CA TYR A 49 7.43 7.64 0.13
C TYR A 49 8.06 7.22 -1.20
N ASN A 50 9.28 6.70 -1.19
CA ASN A 50 9.96 6.25 -2.41
C ASN A 50 9.20 5.08 -3.08
N GLN A 51 8.64 4.16 -2.29
CA GLN A 51 7.76 3.10 -2.81
C GLN A 51 6.54 3.70 -3.51
N LEU A 52 5.86 4.67 -2.91
CA LEU A 52 4.73 5.38 -3.54
C LEU A 52 5.15 6.21 -4.76
N ASN A 53 6.31 6.85 -4.70
CA ASN A 53 6.82 7.71 -5.78
C ASN A 53 7.29 6.89 -6.99
N SER A 54 7.62 5.60 -6.80
CA SER A 54 7.84 4.68 -7.92
C SER A 54 6.56 4.43 -8.75
N LEU A 55 5.38 4.70 -8.17
CA LEU A 55 4.06 4.64 -8.83
C LEU A 55 3.68 5.94 -9.54
N LYS A 56 4.58 6.94 -9.58
CA LYS A 56 4.29 8.28 -10.11
C LYS A 56 4.11 8.30 -11.63
N ASN A 57 4.58 7.27 -12.34
CA ASN A 57 4.32 7.18 -13.76
C ASN A 57 2.82 6.90 -13.96
N ASN A 58 2.11 7.83 -14.58
CA ASN A 58 0.71 7.63 -14.92
C ASN A 58 0.59 6.34 -15.74
N PRO A 59 -0.22 5.35 -15.30
CA PRO A 59 -0.38 4.12 -16.05
C PRO A 59 -1.03 4.44 -17.39
N SER A 60 -0.45 3.89 -18.46
CA SER A 60 -1.08 3.93 -19.78
C SER A 60 -2.07 2.77 -19.88
N ILE A 61 -3.35 3.10 -20.00
CA ILE A 61 -4.43 2.12 -20.12
C ILE A 61 -5.01 2.26 -21.53
N MET A 62 -4.96 1.19 -22.29
CA MET A 62 -5.60 1.09 -23.61
C MET A 62 -6.82 0.19 -23.48
N PHE A 63 -8.01 0.75 -23.68
CA PHE A 63 -9.24 -0.03 -23.75
C PHE A 63 -9.27 -0.81 -25.07
N LEU A 64 -9.65 -2.09 -24.99
CA LEU A 64 -9.68 -3.04 -26.09
C LEU A 64 -11.13 -3.44 -26.40
N ASP A 65 -11.38 -3.90 -27.62
CA ASP A 65 -12.68 -4.46 -27.98
C ASP A 65 -12.97 -5.71 -27.16
N LEU A 66 -14.21 -5.78 -26.65
CA LEU A 66 -14.66 -6.88 -25.82
C LEU A 66 -15.15 -8.04 -26.70
N THR A 67 -14.39 -9.13 -26.73
CA THR A 67 -14.73 -10.37 -27.43
C THR A 67 -15.53 -11.34 -26.55
N GLU A 68 -15.20 -11.41 -25.27
CA GLU A 68 -15.84 -12.30 -24.30
C GLU A 68 -16.73 -11.51 -23.32
N HIS A 69 -18.00 -11.88 -23.17
CA HIS A 69 -18.93 -11.19 -22.27
C HIS A 69 -19.08 -11.85 -20.89
N THR A 70 -18.55 -13.07 -20.74
CA THR A 70 -18.69 -13.87 -19.53
C THR A 70 -17.41 -14.68 -19.31
N GLY A 71 -17.00 -14.84 -18.06
CA GLY A 71 -15.86 -15.68 -17.70
C GLY A 71 -16.02 -16.35 -16.35
N LEU A 72 -15.27 -17.43 -16.12
CA LEU A 72 -15.24 -18.17 -14.87
C LEU A 72 -13.98 -17.82 -14.07
N LEU A 73 -14.14 -17.02 -13.02
CA LEU A 73 -13.05 -16.70 -12.10
C LEU A 73 -12.79 -17.85 -11.14
N THR A 74 -11.52 -18.11 -10.85
CA THR A 74 -11.13 -19.13 -9.88
C THR A 74 -11.27 -18.64 -8.45
N LYS A 75 -11.38 -19.57 -7.51
CA LYS A 75 -11.21 -19.29 -6.08
C LYS A 75 -9.90 -18.52 -5.82
N ASP A 76 -9.91 -17.66 -4.81
CA ASP A 76 -8.80 -16.78 -4.40
C ASP A 76 -8.44 -15.68 -5.42
N SER A 77 -9.19 -15.53 -6.51
CA SER A 77 -9.04 -14.39 -7.41
C SER A 77 -9.29 -13.07 -6.69
N MET A 78 -8.49 -12.07 -7.06
CA MET A 78 -8.54 -10.74 -6.49
C MET A 78 -9.20 -9.78 -7.47
N VAL A 79 -10.16 -9.01 -6.96
CA VAL A 79 -10.84 -7.94 -7.71
C VAL A 79 -10.28 -6.61 -7.24
N TYR A 80 -9.72 -5.83 -8.16
CA TYR A 80 -9.00 -4.60 -7.89
C TYR A 80 -9.80 -3.36 -8.27
N LEU A 81 -9.50 -2.23 -7.63
CA LEU A 81 -10.12 -0.94 -7.95
C LEU A 81 -9.72 -0.41 -9.33
N SER A 82 -8.49 -0.70 -9.77
CA SER A 82 -7.94 -0.29 -11.07
C SER A 82 -7.12 -1.44 -11.67
N PRO A 83 -6.83 -1.45 -12.99
CA PRO A 83 -6.08 -2.52 -13.64
C PRO A 83 -4.58 -2.43 -13.30
N ASN A 84 -4.25 -2.64 -12.02
CA ASN A 84 -2.92 -2.60 -11.45
C ASN A 84 -2.90 -3.47 -10.18
N GLU A 85 -1.86 -4.30 -10.03
CA GLU A 85 -1.69 -5.20 -8.88
C GLU A 85 -1.47 -4.48 -7.55
N LEU A 86 -0.96 -3.25 -7.61
CA LEU A 86 -0.71 -2.41 -6.46
C LEU A 86 -1.94 -1.58 -6.07
N ALA A 87 -3.01 -1.66 -6.88
CA ALA A 87 -4.27 -1.02 -6.54
C ALA A 87 -4.92 -1.71 -5.33
N PRO A 88 -5.73 -0.97 -4.55
CA PRO A 88 -6.53 -1.58 -3.50
C PRO A 88 -7.41 -2.73 -4.03
N THR A 89 -7.40 -3.85 -3.31
CA THR A 89 -8.30 -4.97 -3.56
C THR A 89 -9.68 -4.64 -2.99
N LEU A 90 -10.70 -4.71 -3.83
CA LEU A 90 -12.10 -4.49 -3.48
C LEU A 90 -12.74 -5.75 -2.91
N GLN A 91 -12.44 -6.90 -3.50
CA GLN A 91 -13.01 -8.19 -3.12
C GLN A 91 -11.99 -9.30 -3.36
N LYS A 92 -11.96 -10.29 -2.45
CA LYS A 92 -11.33 -11.59 -2.68
C LYS A 92 -12.43 -12.63 -2.85
N LEU A 93 -12.31 -13.49 -3.85
CA LEU A 93 -13.30 -14.54 -4.09
C LEU A 93 -13.03 -15.76 -3.21
N ASP A 94 -14.02 -16.13 -2.39
CA ASP A 94 -13.95 -17.33 -1.55
C ASP A 94 -14.28 -18.63 -2.32
N ILE A 95 -14.95 -18.49 -3.46
CA ILE A 95 -15.36 -19.57 -4.36
C ILE A 95 -15.09 -19.17 -5.82
N SER A 96 -14.93 -20.17 -6.69
CA SER A 96 -14.96 -19.93 -8.12
C SER A 96 -16.38 -19.54 -8.54
N MET A 97 -16.51 -18.53 -9.41
CA MET A 97 -17.83 -18.05 -9.85
C MET A 97 -17.79 -17.48 -11.25
N GLU A 98 -18.92 -17.61 -11.94
CA GLU A 98 -19.16 -16.97 -13.23
C GLU A 98 -19.39 -15.47 -13.04
N VAL A 99 -18.78 -14.66 -13.89
CA VAL A 99 -18.86 -13.19 -13.82
C VAL A 99 -19.16 -12.61 -15.20
N TYR A 100 -19.84 -11.48 -15.20
CA TYR A 100 -20.08 -10.72 -16.43
C TYR A 100 -18.90 -9.79 -16.68
N ILE A 101 -18.38 -9.81 -17.90
CA ILE A 101 -17.30 -8.94 -18.34
C ILE A 101 -17.92 -7.70 -18.99
N LEU A 102 -17.57 -6.54 -18.47
CA LEU A 102 -18.08 -5.24 -18.88
C LEU A 102 -17.12 -4.49 -19.80
N ASP A 103 -15.81 -4.66 -19.57
CA ASP A 103 -14.77 -3.96 -20.33
C ASP A 103 -13.46 -4.76 -20.32
N LYS A 104 -12.58 -4.46 -21.28
CA LYS A 104 -11.27 -5.09 -21.45
C LYS A 104 -10.22 -4.00 -21.66
N ALA A 105 -9.11 -4.08 -20.96
CA ALA A 105 -8.04 -3.09 -21.08
C ALA A 105 -6.65 -3.73 -21.00
N LEU A 106 -5.71 -3.15 -21.74
CA LEU A 106 -4.28 -3.45 -21.67
C LEU A 106 -3.61 -2.38 -20.79
N CYS A 107 -3.00 -2.82 -19.69
CA CYS A 107 -2.22 -1.98 -18.78
C CYS A 107 -0.85 -2.62 -18.54
N GLU A 108 0.23 -1.90 -18.83
CA GLU A 108 1.62 -2.39 -18.63
C GLU A 108 1.92 -3.77 -19.25
N LYS A 109 1.31 -4.05 -20.43
CA LYS A 109 1.39 -5.35 -21.16
C LYS A 109 0.60 -6.50 -20.54
N ILE A 110 -0.21 -6.24 -19.53
CA ILE A 110 -1.11 -7.21 -18.92
C ILE A 110 -2.54 -6.88 -19.35
N VAL A 111 -3.31 -7.90 -19.74
CA VAL A 111 -4.73 -7.76 -20.05
C VAL A 111 -5.54 -7.88 -18.77
N TRP A 112 -6.45 -6.93 -18.60
CA TRP A 112 -7.38 -6.84 -17.48
C TRP A 112 -8.80 -6.78 -17.98
N TYR A 113 -9.71 -7.35 -17.20
CA TYR A 113 -11.14 -7.36 -17.46
C TYR A 113 -11.86 -6.66 -16.32
N TYR A 114 -12.71 -5.69 -16.65
CA TYR A 114 -13.61 -5.07 -15.68
C TYR A 114 -14.86 -5.95 -15.58
N VAL A 115 -15.12 -6.51 -14.40
CA VAL A 115 -16.17 -7.52 -14.20
C VAL A 115 -17.25 -7.04 -13.25
N SER A 116 -18.44 -7.62 -13.40
CA SER A 116 -19.52 -7.56 -12.42
C SER A 116 -19.70 -8.93 -11.78
N LEU A 117 -19.53 -8.98 -10.46
CA LEU A 117 -19.74 -10.16 -9.63
C LEU A 117 -21.24 -10.34 -9.36
N PRO A 118 -21.79 -11.57 -9.49
CA PRO A 118 -23.17 -11.86 -9.15
C PRO A 118 -23.30 -12.09 -7.64
N ILE A 119 -23.07 -11.03 -6.85
CA ILE A 119 -23.21 -11.04 -5.39
C ILE A 119 -24.44 -10.23 -4.97
N ASP A 120 -25.01 -10.55 -3.80
CA ASP A 120 -26.26 -9.96 -3.30
C ASP A 120 -26.15 -8.49 -2.88
N THR A 121 -24.97 -7.87 -3.00
CA THR A 121 -24.73 -6.48 -2.60
C THR A 121 -24.19 -5.67 -3.77
N ASN A 122 -24.45 -4.35 -3.77
CA ASN A 122 -23.90 -3.44 -4.77
C ASN A 122 -22.60 -2.74 -4.30
N ILE A 123 -21.98 -3.23 -3.23
CA ILE A 123 -20.73 -2.70 -2.69
C ILE A 123 -19.62 -3.66 -3.11
N ASN A 124 -18.57 -3.14 -3.75
CA ASN A 124 -17.43 -3.94 -4.24
C ASN A 124 -17.84 -5.11 -5.16
N SER A 125 -19.02 -5.01 -5.79
CA SER A 125 -19.55 -5.99 -6.73
C SER A 125 -18.96 -5.86 -8.14
N ARG A 126 -18.06 -4.90 -8.35
CA ARG A 126 -17.39 -4.67 -9.63
C ARG A 126 -15.94 -4.29 -9.40
N GLY A 127 -15.10 -4.59 -10.39
CA GLY A 127 -13.69 -4.21 -10.37
C GLY A 127 -12.90 -4.88 -11.47
N TRP A 128 -11.60 -4.63 -11.48
CA TRP A 128 -10.66 -5.15 -12.46
C TRP A 128 -10.04 -6.46 -12.00
N VAL A 129 -9.92 -7.41 -12.91
CA VAL A 129 -9.33 -8.73 -12.68
C VAL A 129 -8.37 -9.06 -13.81
N LYS A 130 -7.25 -9.73 -13.53
CA LYS A 130 -6.31 -10.13 -14.58
C LYS A 130 -6.85 -11.27 -15.41
N GLU A 131 -6.43 -11.33 -16.67
CA GLU A 131 -6.69 -12.46 -17.56
C GLU A 131 -6.35 -13.82 -16.93
N ASP A 132 -5.19 -13.95 -16.28
CA ASP A 132 -4.74 -15.21 -15.66
C ASP A 132 -5.61 -15.70 -14.49
N SER A 133 -6.53 -14.86 -13.97
CA SER A 133 -7.48 -15.27 -12.92
C SER A 133 -8.72 -15.97 -13.49
N PHE A 134 -8.89 -15.96 -14.81
CA PHE A 134 -9.96 -16.68 -15.49
C PHE A 134 -9.52 -18.10 -15.82
N SER A 135 -10.33 -19.07 -15.45
CA SER A 135 -10.15 -20.48 -15.84
C SER A 135 -10.70 -20.78 -17.23
N ASN A 136 -11.76 -20.07 -17.63
CA ASN A 136 -12.39 -20.20 -18.93
C ASN A 136 -13.16 -18.92 -19.26
N PHE A 137 -13.25 -18.61 -20.56
CA PHE A 137 -14.16 -17.60 -21.09
C PHE A 137 -15.35 -18.31 -21.74
N LEU A 138 -16.56 -17.85 -21.44
CA LEU A 138 -17.78 -18.46 -21.95
C LEU A 138 -18.27 -17.66 -23.15
N ASP A 139 -18.18 -18.25 -24.34
CA ASP A 139 -18.68 -17.66 -25.56
C ASP A 139 -20.21 -17.83 -25.65
N ARG A 140 -20.92 -16.71 -25.81
CA ARG A 140 -22.40 -16.66 -25.81
C ARG A 140 -23.05 -17.41 -26.98
N SER A 141 -22.26 -17.85 -27.97
CA SER A 141 -22.71 -18.62 -29.13
C SER A 141 -23.37 -19.95 -28.77
N SER A 142 -23.17 -20.46 -27.55
CA SER A 142 -23.75 -21.72 -27.06
C SER A 142 -25.14 -21.58 -26.44
N TYR A 143 -25.61 -20.37 -26.13
CA TYR A 143 -26.93 -20.15 -25.50
C TYR A 143 -28.03 -19.73 -26.49
N THR A 144 -27.68 -19.39 -27.74
CA THR A 144 -28.65 -18.92 -28.74
C THR A 144 -29.42 -20.04 -29.45
N GLU A 145 -29.00 -21.31 -29.29
CA GLU A 145 -29.77 -22.46 -29.81
C GLU A 145 -30.88 -22.94 -28.87
N ILE A 146 -30.84 -22.56 -27.59
CA ILE A 146 -31.76 -23.09 -26.56
C ILE A 146 -33.04 -22.24 -26.44
N ILE A 147 -33.06 -21.02 -26.99
CA ILE A 147 -34.24 -20.15 -26.99
C ILE A 147 -34.69 -19.88 -28.43
N LYS A 148 -35.15 -20.96 -29.08
CA LYS A 148 -36.17 -20.88 -30.13
C LYS A 148 -37.37 -21.71 -29.66
N CYS A 149 -38.27 -21.06 -28.93
CA CYS A 149 -39.65 -21.49 -28.75
C CYS A 149 -40.55 -20.48 -29.48
#